data_AF-A0A8J2ZTK9-F1
#
_entry.id   AF-A0A8J2ZTK9-F1
#
_cell.length_a   1.000
_cell.length_b   1.000
_cell.length_c   1.000
_cell.angle_alpha   90.00
_cell.angle_beta   90.00
_cell.angle_gamma   90.00
#
_symmetry.space_group_name_H-M   'P 1'
#
loop_
_entity.id
_entity.type
_entity.pdbx_description
1 polymer ?
#
loop_
_entity_poly.entity_id
_entity_poly.type
_entity_poly.pdbx_seq_one_letter_code
_entity_poly.pdbx_strand_id
1 'polypeptide(L)'
;MEDETLRGAFKDWEKLSASKEKQLAYEARVKEVMDAYSAKREAKLYAEEQLEKGIKIGEEKGKREITLSIAKKLIQKGNDTETILELTDLTG
;
A
#
# COMPACT_ATOMS: atom_id res chain seq x y z
N MET A 1 30.65 -27.28 4.34
CA MET A 1 29.75 -27.80 3.29
C MET A 1 28.52 -28.30 4.03
N GLU A 2 27.54 -27.42 4.26
CA GLU A 2 26.25 -27.86 4.82
C GLU A 2 25.53 -28.60 3.70
N ASP A 3 25.69 -29.91 3.68
CA ASP A 3 25.14 -30.73 2.60
C ASP A 3 23.61 -30.65 2.66
N GLU A 4 23.04 -29.94 1.71
CA GLU A 4 21.61 -29.66 1.61
C GLU A 4 20.80 -30.97 1.50
N THR A 5 21.42 -32.01 0.94
CA THR A 5 20.87 -33.37 0.90
C THR A 5 20.77 -34.00 2.29
N LEU A 6 21.78 -33.80 3.16
CA LEU A 6 21.78 -34.29 4.52
C LEU A 6 20.69 -33.59 5.36
N ARG A 7 20.53 -32.27 5.20
CA ARG A 7 19.43 -31.52 5.83
C ARG A 7 18.05 -31.96 5.35
N GLY A 8 17.90 -32.24 4.06
CA GLY A 8 16.67 -32.80 3.48
C GLY A 8 16.32 -34.15 4.10
N ALA A 9 17.29 -35.08 4.12
CA ALA A 9 17.11 -36.41 4.69
C ALA A 9 16.74 -36.39 6.18
N PHE A 10 17.32 -35.48 6.98
CA PHE A 10 16.93 -35.31 8.39
C PHE A 10 15.50 -34.77 8.56
N LYS A 11 15.08 -33.79 7.75
CA LYS A 11 13.70 -33.27 7.76
C LYS A 11 12.70 -34.34 7.32
N ASP A 12 13.05 -35.13 6.33
CA ASP A 12 12.20 -36.21 5.83
C ASP A 12 12.11 -37.35 6.84
N TRP A 13 13.21 -37.70 7.50
CA TRP A 13 13.22 -38.67 8.59
C TRP A 13 12.44 -38.18 9.82
N GLU A 14 12.56 -36.90 10.18
CA GLU A 14 11.78 -36.28 11.26
C GLU A 14 10.27 -36.29 10.94
N LYS A 15 9.90 -36.01 9.69
CA LYS A 15 8.52 -36.17 9.21
C LYS A 15 8.04 -37.62 9.26
N LEU A 16 8.82 -38.57 8.78
CA LEU A 16 8.46 -40.00 8.75
C LEU A 16 8.42 -40.64 10.13
N SER A 17 9.20 -40.12 11.08
CA SER A 17 9.28 -40.60 12.48
C SER A 17 8.33 -39.87 13.43
N ALA A 18 7.75 -38.74 13.01
CA ALA A 18 6.77 -38.00 13.81
C ALA A 18 5.42 -38.72 13.85
N SER A 19 4.81 -38.80 15.04
CA SER A 19 3.42 -39.21 15.16
C SER A 19 2.52 -38.21 14.42
N LYS A 20 1.36 -38.68 13.93
CA LYS A 20 0.36 -37.83 13.25
C LYS A 20 0.00 -36.57 14.05
N GLU A 21 -0.02 -36.69 15.38
CA GLU A 21 -0.26 -35.58 16.30
C GLU A 21 0.85 -34.52 16.27
N LYS A 22 2.13 -34.94 16.23
CA LYS A 22 3.27 -34.02 16.13
C LYS A 22 3.31 -33.30 14.78
N GLN A 23 2.97 -34.00 13.69
CA GLN A 23 2.83 -33.38 12.37
C GLN A 23 1.73 -32.32 12.36
N LEU A 24 0.55 -32.66 12.88
CA LEU A 24 -0.58 -31.72 12.96
C LEU A 24 -0.23 -30.48 13.80
N ALA A 25 0.42 -30.67 14.95
CA ALA A 25 0.86 -29.58 15.81
C ALA A 25 1.94 -28.70 15.15
N TYR A 26 2.77 -29.26 14.28
CA TYR A 26 3.74 -28.50 13.49
C TYR A 26 3.05 -27.68 12.40
N GLU A 27 2.16 -28.31 11.63
CA GLU A 27 1.39 -27.63 10.57
C GLU A 27 0.52 -26.50 11.12
N ALA A 28 -0.13 -26.71 12.28
CA ALA A 28 -0.90 -25.67 12.95
C ALA A 28 -0.04 -24.44 13.29
N ARG A 29 1.16 -24.65 13.85
CA ARG A 29 2.11 -23.56 14.16
C ARG A 29 2.59 -22.84 12.90
N VAL A 30 2.90 -23.58 11.83
CA VAL A 30 3.28 -22.98 10.54
C VAL A 30 2.13 -22.12 10.00
N LYS A 31 0.89 -22.61 10.08
CA LYS A 31 -0.28 -21.87 9.65
C LYS A 31 -0.46 -20.58 10.44
N GLU A 32 -0.38 -20.62 11.77
CA GLU A 32 -0.48 -19.44 12.62
C GLU A 32 0.56 -18.37 12.26
N VAL A 33 1.81 -18.77 12.03
CA VAL A 33 2.89 -17.86 11.61
C VAL A 33 2.59 -17.24 10.24
N MET A 34 2.10 -18.04 9.29
CA MET A 34 1.76 -17.56 7.94
C MET A 34 0.55 -16.63 7.94
N ASP A 35 -0.49 -16.94 8.73
CA ASP A 35 -1.67 -16.09 8.88
C ASP A 35 -1.28 -14.74 9.50
N ALA A 36 -0.45 -14.75 10.55
CA ALA A 36 0.04 -13.51 11.17
C ALA A 36 0.92 -12.68 10.21
N TYR A 37 1.79 -13.33 9.44
CA TYR A 37 2.61 -12.66 8.44
C TYR A 37 1.74 -12.05 7.33
N SER A 38 0.74 -12.78 6.85
CA SER A 38 -0.18 -12.35 5.81
C SER A 38 -1.00 -11.15 6.27
N ALA A 39 -1.59 -11.22 7.47
CA ALA A 39 -2.34 -10.11 8.07
C ALA A 39 -1.48 -8.83 8.20
N LYS A 40 -0.22 -8.97 8.65
CA LYS A 40 0.70 -7.83 8.73
C LYS A 40 1.03 -7.25 7.36
N ARG A 41 1.24 -8.11 6.36
CA ARG A 41 1.53 -7.69 4.98
C ARG A 41 0.34 -6.96 4.36
N GLU A 42 -0.87 -7.48 4.53
CA GLU A 42 -2.10 -6.85 4.04
C GLU A 42 -2.34 -5.50 4.71
N ALA A 43 -2.17 -5.42 6.04
CA ALA A 43 -2.30 -4.15 6.75
C ALA A 43 -1.30 -3.09 6.25
N LYS A 44 -0.07 -3.50 5.93
CA LYS A 44 0.94 -2.62 5.35
C LYS A 44 0.54 -2.15 3.94
N LEU A 45 0.14 -3.06 3.07
CA LEU A 45 -0.29 -2.72 1.70
C LEU A 45 -1.50 -1.78 1.72
N TYR A 46 -2.48 -2.06 2.57
CA TYR A 46 -3.63 -1.17 2.75
C TYR A 46 -3.21 0.23 3.21
N ALA A 47 -2.30 0.33 4.19
CA ALA A 47 -1.80 1.62 4.65
C ALA A 47 -1.06 2.39 3.55
N GLU A 48 -0.25 1.71 2.74
CA GLU A 48 0.45 2.30 1.59
C GLU A 48 -0.54 2.83 0.53
N GLU A 49 -1.55 2.03 0.17
CA GLU A 49 -2.61 2.45 -0.77
C GLU A 49 -3.41 3.65 -0.26
N GLN A 50 -3.75 3.68 1.04
CA GLN A 50 -4.48 4.80 1.62
C GLN A 50 -3.63 6.06 1.67
N LEU A 51 -2.33 5.93 1.94
CA LEU A 51 -1.41 7.06 1.91
C LEU A 51 -1.31 7.63 0.49
N GLU A 52 -1.13 6.78 -0.52
CA GLU A 52 -1.06 7.21 -1.92
C GLU A 52 -2.35 7.91 -2.36
N LYS A 53 -3.52 7.34 -2.03
CA LYS A 53 -4.82 7.99 -2.27
C LYS A 53 -4.93 9.33 -1.56
N GLY A 54 -4.50 9.40 -0.30
CA GLY A 54 -4.51 10.63 0.48
C GLY A 54 -3.65 11.72 -0.12
N ILE A 55 -2.44 11.38 -0.59
CA ILE A 55 -1.53 12.29 -1.28
C ILE A 55 -2.18 12.80 -2.56
N LYS A 56 -2.69 11.91 -3.41
CA LYS A 56 -3.33 12.28 -4.68
C LYS A 56 -4.52 13.24 -4.46
N ILE A 57 -5.39 12.91 -3.52
CA ILE A 57 -6.52 13.78 -3.15
C ILE A 57 -6.02 15.14 -2.63
N GLY A 58 -4.97 15.14 -1.81
CA GLY A 58 -4.35 16.35 -1.29
C GLY A 58 -3.77 17.24 -2.39
N GLU A 59 -3.06 16.67 -3.35
CA GLU A 59 -2.51 17.39 -4.50
C GLU A 59 -3.61 17.97 -5.40
N GLU A 60 -4.65 17.19 -5.71
CA GLU A 60 -5.79 17.66 -6.51
C GLU A 60 -6.53 18.81 -5.83
N LYS A 61 -6.79 18.69 -4.51
CA LYS A 61 -7.39 19.77 -3.72
C LYS A 61 -6.50 21.01 -3.67
N GLY A 62 -5.20 20.82 -3.41
CA GLY A 62 -4.24 21.91 -3.34
C GLY A 62 -4.14 22.67 -4.65
N LYS A 63 -4.05 21.96 -5.79
CA LYS A 63 -4.09 22.57 -7.13
C LYS A 63 -5.35 23.40 -7.32
N ARG A 64 -6.52 22.83 -7.01
CA ARG A 64 -7.81 23.52 -7.15
C ARG A 64 -7.91 24.77 -6.26
N GLU A 65 -7.46 24.68 -5.01
CA GLU A 65 -7.47 25.82 -4.08
C GLU A 65 -6.54 26.95 -4.55
N ILE A 66 -5.34 26.61 -5.05
CA ILE A 66 -4.41 27.57 -5.64
C ILE A 66 -5.03 28.24 -6.87
N THR A 67 -5.59 27.45 -7.81
CA THR A 67 -6.26 27.96 -9.01
C THR A 67 -7.38 28.94 -8.64
N LEU A 68 -8.25 28.57 -7.69
CA LEU A 68 -9.32 29.44 -7.20
C LEU A 68 -8.78 30.70 -6.52
N SER A 69 -7.69 30.60 -5.76
CA SER A 69 -7.05 31.77 -5.16
C SER A 69 -6.47 32.72 -6.21
N ILE A 70 -5.90 32.19 -7.29
CA ILE A 70 -5.37 33.00 -8.39
C ILE A 70 -6.53 33.69 -9.11
N ALA A 71 -7.59 32.97 -9.46
CA ALA A 71 -8.78 33.54 -10.09
C ALA A 71 -9.36 34.69 -9.26
N LYS A 72 -9.52 34.51 -7.93
CA LYS A 72 -9.98 35.58 -7.02
C LYS A 72 -9.10 36.83 -7.07
N LYS A 73 -7.77 36.66 -7.10
CA LYS A 73 -6.83 37.79 -7.19
C LYS A 73 -6.93 38.50 -8.54
N LEU A 74 -7.13 37.77 -9.63
CA LEU A 74 -7.28 38.36 -10.96
C LEU A 74 -8.59 39.16 -11.09
N ILE A 75 -9.68 38.66 -10.52
CA ILE A 75 -10.97 39.39 -10.42
C ILE A 75 -10.77 40.70 -9.64
N GLN A 76 -10.09 40.64 -8.48
CA GLN A 76 -9.81 41.85 -7.68
C GLN A 76 -8.96 42.88 -8.44
N LYS A 77 -8.12 42.43 -9.36
CA LYS A 77 -7.31 43.30 -10.24
C LYS A 77 -8.07 43.83 -11.45
N GLY A 78 -9.34 43.45 -11.64
CA GLY A 78 -10.18 43.93 -12.74
C GLY A 78 -9.89 43.26 -14.09
N ASN A 79 -9.28 42.06 -14.10
CA ASN A 79 -9.15 41.29 -15.34
C ASN A 79 -10.53 40.81 -15.78
N ASP A 80 -10.75 40.74 -17.09
CA ASP A 80 -11.98 40.21 -17.66
C ASP A 80 -12.06 38.69 -17.50
N THR A 81 -13.27 38.16 -17.63
CA THR A 81 -13.56 36.74 -17.40
C THR A 81 -12.84 35.82 -18.39
N GLU A 82 -12.65 36.25 -19.64
CA GLU A 82 -12.01 35.44 -20.69
C GLU A 82 -10.53 35.25 -20.34
N THR A 83 -9.84 36.33 -20.00
CA THR A 83 -8.45 36.31 -19.52
C THR A 83 -8.29 35.46 -18.25
N ILE A 84 -9.23 35.52 -17.31
CA ILE A 84 -9.16 34.73 -16.07
C ILE A 84 -9.28 33.23 -16.38
N LEU A 85 -10.24 32.84 -17.23
CA LEU A 85 -10.46 31.45 -17.59
C LEU A 85 -9.25 30.85 -18.30
N GLU A 86 -8.64 31.60 -19.23
CA GLU A 86 -7.40 31.22 -19.92
C GLU A 86 -6.23 31.06 -18.93
N LEU A 87 -5.98 32.03 -18.06
CA LEU A 87 -4.82 32.02 -17.16
C LEU A 87 -4.91 31.00 -16.01
N THR A 88 -6.10 30.48 -15.72
CA THR A 88 -6.34 29.58 -14.60
C THR A 88 -6.69 28.17 -15.04
N ASP A 89 -6.71 27.90 -16.35
CA ASP A 89 -7.16 26.63 -16.94
C ASP A 89 -8.53 26.18 -16.37
N LEU A 90 -9.38 27.16 -16.03
CA LEU A 90 -10.74 26.91 -15.53
C LEU A 90 -11.76 26.75 -16.67
N THR A 91 -11.31 26.86 -17.93
CA THR A 91 -12.07 26.47 -19.10
C THR A 91 -12.32 24.96 -19.08
N GLY A 92 -13.59 24.59 -18.89
CA GLY A 92 -14.09 23.24 -19.19
C GLY A 92 -14.47 23.10 -20.65
#